data_AF-A0AAF0UI03-F1
#
_entry.id   AF-A0AAF0UI03-F1
#
_cell.length_a   1.000
_cell.length_b   1.000
_cell.length_c   1.000
_cell.angle_alpha   90.00
_cell.angle_beta   90.00
_cell.angle_gamma   90.00
#
_symmetry.space_group_name_H-M   'P 1'
#
loop_
_entity.id
_entity.type
_entity.pdbx_description
1 polymer ?
#
loop_
_entity_poly.entity_id
_entity_poly.type
_entity_poly.pdbx_seq_one_letter_code
_entity_poly.pdbx_strand_id
1 'polypeptide(L)'
;MVDPQKIKEVKNWVWPRSATENRSFVGLASYNRQFVKNFSSIATHLTRLTRKKVPSEWSEKCEESFQKLKTLRTPAPITALPVEGKDFIVYYDASHSRVGVVLMHDKNAIAYAL
;
A
#
# COMPACT_ATOMS: atom_id res chain seq x y z
N MET A 1 8.10 -9.65 0.19
CA MET A 1 8.63 -8.59 -0.70
C MET A 1 7.44 -7.90 -1.36
N VAL A 2 7.34 -6.56 -1.29
CA VAL A 2 6.34 -5.87 -2.13
C VAL A 2 6.86 -5.99 -3.56
N ASP A 3 6.13 -6.72 -4.39
CA ASP A 3 6.53 -6.93 -5.78
C ASP A 3 6.66 -5.58 -6.49
N PRO A 4 7.86 -5.21 -6.98
CA PRO A 4 8.05 -3.98 -7.75
C PRO A 4 7.10 -3.89 -8.94
N GLN A 5 6.66 -5.03 -9.47
CA GLN A 5 5.66 -5.12 -10.54
C GLN A 5 4.29 -4.61 -10.06
N LYS A 6 3.83 -4.99 -8.86
CA LYS A 6 2.57 -4.47 -8.28
C LYS A 6 2.60 -2.97 -8.01
N ILE A 7 3.75 -2.43 -7.61
CA ILE A 7 3.93 -0.97 -7.45
C ILE A 7 3.86 -0.26 -8.82
N LYS A 8 4.52 -0.82 -9.84
CA LYS A 8 4.45 -0.32 -11.23
C LYS A 8 3.03 -0.38 -11.78
N GLU A 9 2.29 -1.45 -11.50
CA GLU A 9 0.91 -1.64 -11.93
C GLU A 9 0.00 -0.55 -11.36
N VAL A 10 0.11 -0.22 -10.06
CA VAL A 10 -0.67 0.89 -9.47
C VAL A 10 -0.29 2.24 -10.06
N LYS A 11 1.01 2.51 -10.31
CA LYS A 11 1.48 3.77 -10.92
C LYS A 11 1.03 3.95 -12.37
N ASN A 12 1.08 2.87 -13.15
CA ASN A 12 0.71 2.88 -14.56
C ASN A 12 -0.77 2.58 -14.77
N TRP A 13 -1.53 2.41 -13.68
CA TRP A 13 -2.96 2.11 -13.76
C TRP A 13 -3.68 3.21 -14.55
N VAL A 14 -4.31 2.79 -15.64
CA VAL A 14 -5.17 3.61 -16.49
C VAL A 14 -6.53 3.73 -15.79
N TRP A 15 -7.20 4.87 -15.93
CA TRP A 15 -8.50 5.15 -15.31
C TRP A 15 -9.42 3.90 -15.32
N PRO A 16 -9.84 3.39 -14.14
CA PRO A 16 -10.79 2.27 -14.06
C PRO A 16 -12.20 2.67 -14.52
N ARG A 17 -12.64 2.18 -15.67
CA ARG A 17 -13.95 2.51 -16.29
C ARG A 17 -15.09 1.62 -15.76
N SER A 18 -14.78 0.60 -14.98
CA SER A 18 -15.77 -0.34 -14.43
C SER A 18 -15.67 -0.52 -12.91
N ALA A 19 -16.76 -0.96 -12.30
CA ALA A 19 -16.80 -1.31 -10.86
C ALA A 19 -15.80 -2.44 -10.52
N THR A 20 -15.52 -3.34 -11.46
CA THR A 20 -14.55 -4.44 -11.30
C THR A 20 -13.13 -3.89 -11.23
N GLU A 21 -12.75 -3.00 -12.16
CA GLU A 21 -11.43 -2.37 -12.16
C GLU A 21 -11.22 -1.48 -10.93
N ASN A 22 -12.25 -0.76 -10.50
CA ASN A 22 -12.21 0.01 -9.25
C ASN A 22 -11.95 -0.89 -8.04
N ARG A 23 -12.59 -2.07 -7.98
CA ARG A 23 -12.36 -3.04 -6.91
C ARG A 23 -10.93 -3.59 -6.94
N SER A 24 -10.42 -3.90 -8.12
CA SER A 24 -9.02 -4.35 -8.31
C SER A 24 -8.03 -3.28 -7.86
N PHE A 25 -8.23 -2.03 -8.27
CA PHE A 25 -7.37 -0.91 -7.89
C PHE A 25 -7.35 -0.70 -6.36
N VAL A 26 -8.52 -0.61 -5.72
CA VAL A 26 -8.61 -0.45 -4.26
C VAL A 26 -7.98 -1.64 -3.54
N GLY A 27 -8.16 -2.85 -4.05
CA GLY A 27 -7.52 -4.07 -3.54
C GLY A 27 -5.99 -3.99 -3.58
N LEU A 28 -5.42 -3.60 -4.71
CA LEU A 28 -3.96 -3.44 -4.85
C LEU A 28 -3.41 -2.30 -3.98
N ALA A 29 -4.09 -1.16 -3.94
CA ALA A 29 -3.70 -0.04 -3.09
C ALA A 29 -3.74 -0.41 -1.59
N SER A 30 -4.66 -1.29 -1.19
CA SER A 30 -4.82 -1.71 0.21
C SER A 30 -3.65 -2.50 0.77
N TYR A 31 -2.83 -3.12 -0.10
CA TYR A 31 -1.63 -3.85 0.32
C TYR A 31 -0.65 -2.96 1.11
N ASN A 32 -0.64 -1.66 0.80
CA ASN A 32 0.22 -0.67 1.42
C ASN A 32 -0.53 0.23 2.43
N ARG A 33 -1.75 -0.14 2.83
CA ARG A 33 -2.64 0.73 3.64
C ARG A 33 -1.99 1.22 4.94
N GLN A 34 -1.14 0.41 5.56
CA GLN A 34 -0.49 0.73 6.83
C GLN A 34 0.56 1.84 6.73
N PHE A 35 1.05 2.09 5.51
CA PHE A 35 2.04 3.13 5.21
C PHE A 35 1.42 4.39 4.64
N VAL A 36 0.10 4.39 4.42
CA VAL A 36 -0.64 5.52 3.87
C VAL A 36 -1.48 6.14 4.99
N LYS A 37 -1.08 7.33 5.44
CA LYS A 37 -1.88 8.10 6.41
C LYS A 37 -3.27 8.37 5.84
N ASN A 38 -4.29 8.09 6.64
CA ASN A 38 -5.71 8.26 6.29
C ASN A 38 -6.16 7.46 5.05
N PHE A 39 -5.54 6.30 4.76
CA PHE A 39 -5.89 5.45 3.61
C PHE A 39 -7.41 5.23 3.48
N SER A 40 -8.09 4.85 4.56
CA SER A 40 -9.53 4.58 4.54
C SER A 40 -10.35 5.79 4.09
N SER A 41 -9.97 6.99 4.51
CA SER A 41 -10.65 8.22 4.08
C SER A 41 -10.50 8.47 2.59
N ILE A 42 -9.30 8.24 2.04
CA ILE A 42 -9.01 8.42 0.61
C ILE A 42 -9.72 7.35 -0.21
N ALA A 43 -9.63 6.09 0.21
CA ALA A 43 -10.23 4.95 -0.48
C ALA A 43 -11.76 4.94 -0.41
N THR A 44 -12.39 5.69 0.51
CA THR A 44 -13.85 5.73 0.66
C THR A 44 -14.54 6.18 -0.62
N HIS A 45 -14.01 7.21 -1.30
CA HIS A 45 -14.58 7.72 -2.54
C HIS A 45 -14.58 6.67 -3.65
N LEU A 46 -13.48 5.91 -3.77
CA LEU A 46 -13.35 4.83 -4.76
C LEU A 46 -14.13 3.57 -4.38
N THR A 47 -14.21 3.25 -3.08
CA THR A 47 -14.96 2.09 -2.59
C THR A 47 -16.45 2.24 -2.88
N ARG A 48 -16.98 3.47 -2.85
CA ARG A 48 -18.36 3.76 -3.24
C ARG A 48 -18.65 3.33 -4.69
N LEU A 49 -17.68 3.50 -5.60
CA LEU A 49 -17.78 3.11 -7.01
C LEU A 49 -17.85 1.58 -7.23
N THR A 50 -17.57 0.78 -6.19
CA THR A 50 -17.57 -0.70 -6.25
C THR A 50 -18.88 -1.34 -5.74
N ARG A 51 -19.80 -0.53 -5.20
CA ARG A 51 -21.05 -1.01 -4.58
C ARG A 51 -22.08 -1.35 -5.65
N LYS A 52 -22.66 -2.55 -5.56
CA LYS A 52 -23.78 -2.96 -6.43
C LYS A 52 -24.97 -2.03 -6.17
N LYS A 53 -25.61 -1.55 -7.24
CA LYS A 53 -26.85 -0.71 -7.26
C LYS A 53 -26.69 0.81 -7.03
N VAL A 54 -25.48 1.34 -6.95
CA VAL A 54 -25.28 2.81 -6.93
C VAL A 54 -24.81 3.27 -8.31
N PRO A 55 -25.58 4.11 -9.04
CA PRO A 55 -25.06 4.85 -10.19
C PRO A 55 -23.89 5.67 -9.69
N SER A 56 -22.70 5.19 -10.00
CA SER A 56 -21.48 5.69 -9.39
C SER A 56 -20.80 6.58 -10.41
N GLU A 57 -21.15 7.86 -10.40
CA GLU A 57 -20.48 8.83 -11.24
C GLU A 57 -19.06 9.08 -10.74
N TRP A 58 -18.12 9.14 -11.68
CA TRP A 58 -16.76 9.55 -11.39
C TRP A 58 -16.77 11.05 -11.08
N SER A 59 -16.62 11.37 -9.80
CA SER A 59 -16.56 12.76 -9.32
C SER A 59 -15.12 13.25 -9.23
N GLU A 60 -14.93 14.57 -9.16
CA GLU A 60 -13.62 15.18 -8.90
C GLU A 60 -12.93 14.60 -7.66
N LYS A 61 -13.69 14.34 -6.59
CA LYS A 61 -13.17 13.66 -5.38
C LYS A 61 -12.67 12.24 -5.63
N CYS A 62 -13.25 11.53 -6.61
CA CYS A 62 -12.76 10.22 -7.03
C CYS A 62 -11.44 10.35 -7.79
N GLU A 63 -11.32 11.33 -8.68
CA GLU A 63 -10.08 11.63 -9.40
C GLU A 63 -8.96 12.02 -8.43
N GLU A 64 -9.22 12.95 -7.51
CA GLU A 64 -8.26 13.35 -6.48
C GLU A 64 -7.80 12.15 -5.64
N SER A 65 -8.74 11.28 -5.23
CA SER A 65 -8.42 10.09 -4.46
C SER A 65 -7.58 9.08 -5.25
N PHE A 66 -7.90 8.92 -6.55
CA PHE A 66 -7.16 8.06 -7.45
C PHE A 66 -5.72 8.56 -7.66
N GLN A 67 -5.54 9.84 -7.98
CA GLN A 67 -4.22 10.46 -8.13
C GLN A 67 -3.42 10.44 -6.83
N LYS A 68 -4.07 10.68 -5.69
CA LYS A 68 -3.43 10.60 -4.38
C LYS A 68 -2.90 9.19 -4.11
N LEU A 69 -3.69 8.15 -4.39
CA LEU A 69 -3.25 6.76 -4.24
C LEU A 69 -2.15 6.37 -5.23
N LYS A 70 -2.11 6.95 -6.44
CA LYS A 70 -1.01 6.76 -7.40
C LYS A 70 0.30 7.46 -7.00
N THR A 71 0.19 8.63 -6.39
CA THR A 71 1.33 9.46 -5.97
C THR A 71 1.89 9.08 -4.60
N LEU A 72 1.10 8.38 -3.77
CA LEU A 72 1.53 7.78 -2.54
C LEU A 72 2.59 6.70 -2.81
N ARG A 73 3.84 7.17 -2.85
CA ARG A 73 5.03 6.35 -2.92
C ARG A 73 5.17 5.67 -1.55
N THR A 74 4.70 4.44 -1.44
CA THR A 74 5.00 3.63 -0.27
C THR A 74 6.52 3.52 -0.14
N PRO A 75 7.12 3.85 1.02
CA PRO A 75 8.40 3.25 1.33
C PRO A 75 8.13 1.74 1.42
N ALA A 76 8.49 1.01 0.36
CA ALA A 76 8.36 -0.43 0.37
C ALA A 76 9.22 -0.95 1.54
N PRO A 77 8.64 -1.61 2.56
CA PRO A 77 9.35 -2.02 3.77
C PRO A 77 10.34 -3.17 3.54
N ILE A 78 10.71 -3.47 2.29
CA ILE A 78 11.56 -4.60 1.94
C ILE A 78 12.55 -4.09 0.90
N THR A 79 13.63 -3.48 1.37
CA THR A 79 14.58 -2.75 0.51
C THR A 79 15.81 -3.59 0.14
N ALA A 80 16.03 -4.75 0.78
CA ALA A 80 17.16 -5.62 0.43
C ALA A 80 16.76 -7.10 0.39
N LEU A 81 17.32 -7.83 -0.58
CA LEU A 81 17.33 -9.29 -0.59
C LEU A 81 18.29 -9.78 0.50
N PRO A 82 18.03 -10.93 1.15
CA PRO A 82 19.02 -11.61 1.96
C PRO A 82 20.30 -11.85 1.14
N VAL A 83 21.45 -11.63 1.76
CA VAL A 83 22.77 -11.93 1.19
C VAL A 83 23.20 -13.22 1.88
N GLU A 84 23.57 -14.20 1.08
CA GLU A 84 24.04 -15.47 1.58
C GLU A 84 25.30 -15.27 2.45
N GLY A 85 25.37 -16.00 3.58
CA GLY A 85 26.50 -15.92 4.50
C GLY A 85 26.54 -14.71 5.43
N LYS A 86 25.44 -13.94 5.56
CA LYS A 86 25.32 -12.84 6.52
C LYS A 86 24.20 -13.07 7.52
N ASP A 87 24.43 -12.61 8.75
CA ASP A 87 23.48 -12.76 9.84
C ASP A 87 22.31 -11.76 9.73
N PHE A 88 21.17 -12.18 10.29
CA PHE A 88 20.03 -11.32 10.50
C PHE A 88 20.06 -10.74 11.92
N ILE A 89 19.78 -9.44 12.05
CA ILE A 89 19.71 -8.74 13.33
C ILE A 89 18.27 -8.25 13.53
N VAL A 90 17.68 -8.55 14.68
CA VAL A 90 16.33 -8.08 15.04
C VAL A 90 16.46 -6.92 16.02
N TYR A 91 15.91 -5.76 15.64
CA TYR A 91 15.68 -4.64 16.54
C TYR A 91 14.21 -4.64 16.94
N TYR A 92 13.92 -4.43 18.22
CA TYR A 92 12.55 -4.25 18.68
C TYR A 92 12.47 -3.10 19.66
N ASP A 93 11.32 -2.43 19.67
CA ASP A 93 10.96 -1.41 20.64
C ASP A 93 9.52 -1.67 21.10
N ALA A 94 9.27 -1.55 22.39
CA ALA A 94 7.99 -1.90 22.99
C ALA A 94 7.48 -0.76 23.87
N SER A 95 6.22 -0.41 23.67
CA SER A 95 5.45 0.46 24.55
C SER A 95 4.37 -0.36 25.27
N HIS A 96 3.68 0.26 26.23
CA HIS A 96 2.62 -0.39 27.00
C HIS A 96 1.45 -0.94 26.15
N SER A 97 1.32 -0.52 24.89
CA SER A 97 0.20 -0.90 24.02
C SER A 97 0.61 -1.46 22.65
N ARG A 98 1.90 -1.43 22.28
CA ARG A 98 2.39 -1.80 20.94
C ARG A 98 3.83 -2.26 20.97
N VAL A 99 4.20 -3.15 20.06
CA VAL A 99 5.57 -3.63 19.86
C VAL A 99 5.96 -3.44 18.40
N GLY A 100 6.97 -2.63 18.15
CA GLY A 100 7.62 -2.52 16.84
C GLY A 100 8.81 -3.47 16.74
N VAL A 101 8.95 -4.15 15.60
CA VAL A 101 10.09 -5.01 15.29
C VAL A 101 10.60 -4.68 13.89
N VAL A 102 11.93 -4.61 13.74
CA VAL A 102 12.63 -4.42 12.47
C VAL A 102 13.65 -5.54 12.30
N LEU A 103 13.55 -6.26 11.19
CA LEU A 103 14.56 -7.22 10.76
C LEU A 103 15.57 -6.52 9.86
N MET A 104 16.83 -6.51 10.29
CA MET A 104 17.97 -5.94 9.59
C MET A 104 18.85 -7.05 9.03
N HIS A 105 19.34 -6.84 7.81
CA HIS A 105 20.24 -7.75 7.13
C HIS A 105 21.27 -6.92 6.34
N ASP A 106 22.55 -7.14 6.58
CA ASP A 106 23.65 -6.37 5.98
C ASP A 106 23.47 -4.85 6.02
N LYS A 107 23.17 -4.31 7.22
CA LYS A 107 22.88 -2.88 7.48
C LYS A 107 21.61 -2.33 6.82
N ASN A 108 20.82 -3.16 6.14
CA ASN A 108 19.57 -2.77 5.49
C ASN A 108 18.36 -3.34 6.23
N ALA A 109 17.28 -2.56 6.35
CA ALA A 109 16.01 -3.08 6.85
C ALA A 109 15.32 -3.91 5.76
N ILE A 110 14.92 -5.13 6.12
CA ILE A 110 14.30 -6.09 5.18
C ILE A 110 12.89 -6.50 5.57
N ALA A 111 12.47 -6.30 6.82
CA ALA A 111 11.08 -6.49 7.24
C ALA A 111 10.74 -5.64 8.48
N TYR A 112 9.46 -5.31 8.62
CA TYR A 112 8.91 -4.56 9.75
C TYR A 112 7.64 -5.25 10.25
N ALA A 113 7.47 -5.32 11.56
CA ALA A 113 6.23 -5.69 12.25
C ALA A 113 5.89 -4.63 13.31
N LEU A 114 4.61 -4.40 13.57
CA LEU A 114 4.07 -3.38 14.51
C LEU A 114 2.93 -3.94 15.34
#